data_AF-A0A1I7Z5X0-F1
#
_entry.id   AF-A0A1I7Z5X0-F1
#
_cell.length_a   1.000
_cell.length_b   1.000
_cell.length_c   1.000
_cell.angle_alpha   90.00
_cell.angle_beta   90.00
_cell.angle_gamma   90.00
#
_symmetry.space_group_name_H-M   'P 1'
#
loop_
_entity.id
_entity.type
_entity.pdbx_description
1 polymer ?
#
loop_
_entity_poly.entity_id
_entity_poly.type
_entity_poly.pdbx_seq_one_letter_code
_entity_poly.pdbx_strand_id
1 'polypeptide(L)'
;MTATASTSVLRYPTVVDRTYKRYVLPSSEDVCYLRHPSGVVVVTLSAKKAASLPEGVTVTGVNWNTSQKKKGVDRSKMKVVGKSKKGALQLQPETRLCILEFSDGSELTIRAGIKGLLLEVNARLEKNPDLVRTARENQGYICLLMPPPGTDRRHRPKEFNEDTQLL
;
A
#
# COMPACT_ATOMS: atom_id res chain seq x y z
N MET A 1 35.03 28.59 -14.30
CA MET A 1 33.67 28.40 -13.75
C MET A 1 32.81 27.83 -14.87
N THR A 2 32.70 26.51 -14.97
CA THR A 2 31.93 25.84 -16.03
C THR A 2 30.54 25.50 -15.50
N ALA A 3 29.53 26.15 -16.08
CA ALA A 3 28.12 25.88 -15.78
C ALA A 3 27.72 24.54 -16.42
N THR A 4 27.33 23.57 -15.60
CA THR A 4 26.79 22.29 -16.06
C THR A 4 25.35 22.50 -16.50
N ALA A 5 25.07 22.35 -17.79
CA ALA A 5 23.72 22.40 -18.33
C ALA A 5 22.88 21.24 -17.79
N SER A 6 21.83 21.54 -17.03
CA SER A 6 20.84 20.56 -16.60
C SER A 6 19.99 20.14 -17.79
N THR A 7 20.28 18.97 -18.34
CA THR A 7 19.46 18.36 -19.39
C THR A 7 18.15 17.89 -18.78
N SER A 8 17.06 18.61 -19.01
CA SER A 8 15.73 18.18 -18.59
C SER A 8 15.28 17.00 -19.45
N VAL A 9 15.36 15.79 -18.88
CA VAL A 9 14.87 14.58 -19.55
C VAL A 9 13.34 14.67 -19.62
N LEU A 10 12.79 14.69 -20.83
CA LEU A 10 11.34 14.57 -21.08
C LEU A 10 10.85 13.24 -20.50
N ARG A 11 10.20 13.28 -19.32
CA ARG A 11 9.57 12.12 -18.70
C ARG A 11 8.09 12.09 -19.03
N TYR A 12 7.68 11.11 -19.83
CA TYR A 12 6.26 10.87 -20.06
C TYR A 12 5.63 10.25 -18.80
N PRO A 13 4.46 10.73 -18.36
CA PRO A 13 3.75 10.13 -17.22
C PRO A 13 3.40 8.67 -17.51
N THR A 14 3.63 7.80 -16.53
CA THR A 14 3.26 6.38 -16.60
C THR A 14 1.75 6.19 -16.56
N VAL A 15 1.26 4.97 -16.80
CA VAL A 15 -0.17 4.65 -16.62
C VAL A 15 -0.62 4.94 -15.19
N VAL A 16 0.23 4.63 -14.19
CA VAL A 16 -0.08 4.92 -12.79
C VAL A 16 -0.23 6.42 -12.58
N ASP A 17 0.70 7.23 -13.11
CA ASP A 17 0.66 8.70 -12.95
C ASP A 17 -0.55 9.35 -13.62
N ARG A 18 -1.02 8.79 -14.74
CA ARG A 18 -2.18 9.31 -15.46
C ARG A 18 -3.50 8.93 -14.81
N THR A 19 -3.56 7.76 -14.17
CA THR A 19 -4.82 7.17 -13.73
C THR A 19 -5.03 7.24 -12.23
N TYR A 20 -3.95 7.24 -11.43
CA TYR A 20 -4.01 7.21 -9.97
C TYR A 20 -3.46 8.49 -9.37
N LYS A 21 -4.07 8.92 -8.25
CA LYS A 21 -3.50 9.95 -7.39
C LYS A 21 -2.83 9.31 -6.18
N ARG A 22 -1.63 9.77 -5.83
CA ARG A 22 -0.86 9.28 -4.68
C ARG A 22 -1.18 10.07 -3.43
N TYR A 23 -1.37 9.35 -2.34
CA TYR A 23 -1.61 9.93 -1.03
C TYR A 23 -0.76 9.24 0.03
N VAL A 24 -0.41 10.01 1.04
CA VAL A 24 0.23 9.54 2.27
C VAL A 24 -0.59 10.01 3.46
N LEU A 25 -0.37 9.37 4.61
CA LEU A 25 -0.98 9.79 5.86
C LEU A 25 0.05 10.50 6.73
N PRO A 26 -0.31 11.61 7.40
CA PRO A 26 0.56 12.21 8.42
C PRO A 26 0.87 11.27 9.59
N SER A 27 -0.04 10.33 9.86
CA SER A 27 0.06 9.40 10.98
C SER A 27 0.98 8.20 10.71
N SER A 28 1.26 7.90 9.45
CA SER A 28 2.18 6.82 9.06
C SER A 28 2.68 7.06 7.65
N GLU A 29 4.00 7.16 7.54
CA GLU A 29 4.70 7.28 6.28
C GLU A 29 5.10 5.91 5.71
N ASP A 30 4.66 4.80 6.31
CA ASP A 30 5.07 3.46 5.89
C ASP A 30 4.43 3.05 4.56
N VAL A 31 3.25 3.60 4.25
CA VAL A 31 2.46 3.21 3.08
C VAL A 31 2.09 4.40 2.20
N CYS A 32 1.89 4.12 0.92
CA CYS A 32 1.31 5.03 -0.06
C CYS A 32 -0.03 4.46 -0.54
N TYR A 33 -0.99 5.35 -0.78
CA TYR A 33 -2.33 5.02 -1.26
C TYR A 33 -2.48 5.54 -2.69
N LEU A 34 -2.50 4.63 -3.67
CA LEU A 34 -2.79 4.95 -5.06
C LEU A 34 -4.30 4.88 -5.27
N ARG A 35 -4.96 6.02 -5.38
CA ARG A 35 -6.41 6.11 -5.51
C ARG A 35 -6.81 6.23 -6.97
N HIS A 36 -7.62 5.28 -7.44
CA HIS A 36 -8.28 5.34 -8.73
C HIS A 36 -9.58 6.18 -8.64
N PRO A 37 -10.00 6.87 -9.72
CA PRO A 37 -11.29 7.57 -9.79
C PRO A 37 -12.52 6.69 -9.51
N SER A 38 -12.43 5.38 -9.71
CA SER A 38 -13.49 4.41 -9.37
C SER A 38 -13.70 4.22 -7.86
N GLY A 39 -12.80 4.75 -7.03
CA GLY A 39 -12.79 4.58 -5.58
C GLY A 39 -12.03 3.35 -5.10
N VAL A 40 -11.43 2.56 -5.99
CA VAL A 40 -10.45 1.54 -5.58
C VAL A 40 -9.17 2.24 -5.14
N VAL A 41 -8.58 1.76 -4.05
CA VAL A 41 -7.30 2.23 -3.53
C VAL A 41 -6.35 1.05 -3.48
N VAL A 42 -5.20 1.20 -4.11
CA VAL A 42 -4.08 0.27 -4.03
C VAL A 42 -3.16 0.76 -2.92
N VAL A 43 -2.87 -0.10 -1.95
CA VAL A 43 -1.93 0.21 -0.88
C VAL A 43 -0.59 -0.40 -1.23
N THR A 44 0.46 0.41 -1.19
CA THR A 44 1.85 -0.01 -1.45
C THR A 44 2.74 0.41 -0.28
N LEU A 45 3.92 -0.18 -0.16
CA LEU A 45 4.97 0.42 0.68
C LEU A 45 5.29 1.82 0.12
N SER A 46 5.49 2.81 0.99
CA SER A 46 5.84 4.15 0.54
C SER A 46 7.24 4.19 -0.07
N ALA A 47 7.48 5.14 -0.98
CA ALA A 47 8.81 5.30 -1.58
C ALA A 47 9.85 5.68 -0.53
N LYS A 48 9.48 6.58 0.40
CA LYS A 48 10.32 7.02 1.51
C LYS A 48 10.70 5.85 2.43
N LYS A 49 9.74 5.01 2.80
CA LYS A 49 10.01 3.86 3.66
C LYS A 49 10.90 2.84 2.97
N ALA A 50 10.63 2.54 1.70
CA ALA A 50 11.47 1.65 0.90
C ALA A 50 12.92 2.16 0.78
N ALA A 51 13.10 3.47 0.59
CA ALA A 51 14.41 4.11 0.50
C ALA A 51 15.13 4.24 1.85
N SER A 52 14.40 4.23 2.97
CA SER A 52 14.99 4.30 4.32
C SER A 52 15.55 2.98 4.83
N LEU A 53 15.31 1.87 4.12
CA LEU A 53 15.84 0.58 4.52
C LEU A 53 17.37 0.57 4.37
N PRO A 54 18.13 -0.01 5.33
CA PRO A 54 19.58 -0.10 5.21
C PRO A 54 19.99 -0.84 3.94
N GLU A 55 21.17 -0.51 3.41
CA GLU A 55 21.71 -1.18 2.24
C GLU A 55 21.85 -2.69 2.47
N GLY A 56 21.44 -3.49 1.49
CA GLY A 56 21.44 -4.95 1.58
C GLY A 56 20.27 -5.56 2.37
N VAL A 57 19.46 -4.76 3.08
CA VAL A 57 18.26 -5.26 3.77
C VAL A 57 17.13 -5.46 2.77
N THR A 58 16.57 -6.68 2.77
CA THR A 58 15.49 -7.11 1.88
C THR A 58 14.31 -7.64 2.68
N VAL A 59 13.12 -7.67 2.06
CA VAL A 59 11.95 -8.30 2.69
C VAL A 59 11.95 -9.79 2.38
N THR A 60 12.05 -10.61 3.43
CA THR A 60 12.15 -12.07 3.36
C THR A 60 10.83 -12.78 3.62
N GLY A 61 9.85 -12.08 4.20
CA GLY A 61 8.54 -12.64 4.50
C GLY A 61 7.43 -11.60 4.59
N VAL A 62 6.19 -12.03 4.34
CA VAL A 62 4.99 -11.23 4.58
C VAL A 62 3.98 -12.07 5.34
N ASN A 63 3.75 -11.71 6.60
CA ASN A 63 2.80 -12.39 7.46
C ASN A 63 1.42 -11.72 7.41
N TRP A 64 0.45 -12.41 6.80
CA TRP A 64 -0.93 -11.95 6.67
C TRP A 64 -1.81 -12.22 7.91
N ASN A 65 -1.36 -13.08 8.82
CA ASN A 65 -2.06 -13.44 10.05
C ASN A 65 -1.60 -12.54 11.21
N THR A 66 -2.12 -11.31 11.24
CA THR A 66 -1.67 -10.30 12.21
C THR A 66 -2.37 -10.35 13.57
N SER A 67 -3.24 -11.34 13.81
CA SER A 67 -4.03 -11.43 15.04
C SER A 67 -3.35 -12.35 16.05
N GLN A 68 -3.17 -11.88 17.27
CA GLN A 68 -2.62 -12.66 18.40
C GLN A 68 -3.61 -13.72 18.93
N LYS A 69 -4.88 -13.70 18.50
CA LYS A 69 -5.87 -14.68 18.93
C LYS A 69 -5.76 -15.95 18.08
N LYS A 70 -5.84 -17.14 18.69
CA LYS A 70 -5.84 -18.47 18.03
C LYS A 70 -6.90 -18.65 16.91
N LYS A 71 -7.86 -17.73 16.77
CA LYS A 71 -8.85 -17.63 15.67
C LYS A 71 -8.64 -16.38 14.81
N GLY A 72 -7.38 -16.00 14.58
CA GLY A 72 -7.02 -14.90 13.69
C GLY A 72 -7.52 -15.17 12.27
N VAL A 73 -8.05 -14.13 11.62
CA VAL A 73 -8.43 -14.22 10.20
C VAL A 73 -7.18 -13.99 9.38
N ASP A 74 -6.69 -15.06 8.77
CA ASP A 74 -5.68 -14.98 7.73
C ASP A 74 -6.26 -14.25 6.52
N ARG A 75 -5.69 -13.08 6.21
CA ARG A 75 -6.25 -12.18 5.19
C ARG A 75 -6.07 -12.71 3.77
N SER A 76 -5.10 -13.58 3.52
CA SER A 76 -4.92 -14.22 2.20
C SER A 76 -6.04 -15.21 1.86
N LYS A 77 -6.77 -15.70 2.88
CA LYS A 77 -7.88 -16.64 2.72
C LYS A 77 -9.24 -15.97 2.58
N MET A 78 -9.28 -14.63 2.58
CA MET A 78 -10.53 -13.90 2.49
C MET A 78 -11.12 -13.96 1.08
N LYS A 79 -12.43 -14.21 0.98
CA LYS A 79 -13.16 -14.26 -0.30
C LYS A 79 -14.24 -13.19 -0.33
N VAL A 80 -14.06 -12.19 -1.19
CA VAL A 80 -15.02 -11.08 -1.38
C VAL A 80 -15.86 -11.32 -2.63
N VAL A 81 -17.19 -11.32 -2.49
CA VAL A 81 -18.12 -11.63 -3.59
C VAL A 81 -19.20 -10.58 -3.79
N GLY A 82 -19.61 -10.42 -5.06
CA GLY A 82 -20.74 -9.59 -5.48
C GLY A 82 -20.52 -8.07 -5.38
N LYS A 83 -21.49 -7.31 -5.89
CA LYS A 83 -21.49 -5.83 -5.85
C LYS A 83 -21.42 -5.27 -4.43
N SER A 84 -22.09 -5.95 -3.49
CA SER A 84 -22.12 -5.58 -2.07
C SER A 84 -20.85 -5.95 -1.30
N LYS A 85 -19.83 -6.53 -1.97
CA LYS A 85 -18.53 -6.91 -1.37
C LYS A 85 -18.70 -7.78 -0.12
N LYS A 86 -19.63 -8.74 -0.18
CA LYS A 86 -19.92 -9.64 0.94
C LYS A 86 -18.66 -10.46 1.25
N GLY A 87 -18.30 -10.54 2.52
CA GLY A 87 -17.07 -11.20 2.99
C GLY A 87 -15.84 -10.30 3.05
N ALA A 88 -15.92 -9.04 2.63
CA ALA A 88 -14.85 -8.07 2.84
C ALA A 88 -14.68 -7.74 4.33
N LEU A 89 -13.43 -7.69 4.78
CA LEU A 89 -13.09 -7.27 6.13
C LEU A 89 -13.20 -5.74 6.24
N GLN A 90 -13.95 -5.28 7.23
CA GLN A 90 -13.99 -3.86 7.56
C GLN A 90 -12.71 -3.46 8.30
N LEU A 91 -11.99 -2.51 7.71
CA LEU A 91 -10.75 -1.95 8.23
C LEU A 91 -11.06 -0.73 9.09
N GLN A 92 -10.39 -0.66 10.23
CA GLN A 92 -10.17 0.56 11.02
C GLN A 92 -8.72 1.03 10.83
N PRO A 93 -8.39 2.32 11.06
CA PRO A 93 -7.03 2.84 10.87
C PRO A 93 -5.92 2.02 11.55
N GLU A 94 -6.19 1.52 12.75
CA GLU A 94 -5.27 0.71 13.56
C GLU A 94 -5.15 -0.75 13.11
N THR A 95 -6.00 -1.20 12.18
CA THR A 95 -6.02 -2.58 11.69
C THR A 95 -4.69 -2.90 11.03
N ARG A 96 -3.96 -3.86 11.60
CA ARG A 96 -2.73 -4.39 10.99
C ARG A 96 -3.09 -5.13 9.71
N LEU A 97 -2.48 -4.82 8.58
CA LEU A 97 -2.72 -5.49 7.30
C LEU A 97 -1.81 -6.72 7.17
N CYS A 98 -0.52 -6.51 7.39
CA CYS A 98 0.50 -7.55 7.42
C CYS A 98 1.66 -7.12 8.32
N ILE A 99 2.58 -8.06 8.56
CA ILE A 99 3.90 -7.79 9.11
C ILE A 99 4.91 -8.14 8.03
N LEU A 100 5.80 -7.20 7.69
CA LEU A 100 6.94 -7.44 6.81
C LEU A 100 8.10 -7.91 7.67
N GLU A 101 8.73 -9.00 7.26
CA GLU A 101 9.90 -9.58 7.90
C GLU A 101 11.12 -9.25 7.03
N PHE A 102 12.18 -8.74 7.66
CA PHE A 102 13.40 -8.32 6.95
C PHE A 102 14.54 -9.31 7.16
N SER A 103 15.51 -9.28 6.24
CA SER A 103 16.69 -10.16 6.28
C SER A 103 17.61 -9.94 7.50
N ASP A 104 17.51 -8.78 8.16
CA ASP A 104 18.24 -8.47 9.40
C ASP A 104 17.49 -8.93 10.67
N GLY A 105 16.35 -9.61 10.51
CA GLY A 105 15.50 -10.08 11.60
C GLY A 105 14.56 -9.03 12.18
N SER A 106 14.60 -7.79 11.69
CA SER A 106 13.63 -6.77 12.08
C SER A 106 12.25 -7.01 11.44
N GLU A 107 11.22 -6.39 12.00
CA GLU A 107 9.84 -6.48 11.50
C GLU A 107 9.19 -5.10 11.37
N LEU A 108 8.33 -4.94 10.35
CA LEU A 108 7.48 -3.75 10.18
C LEU A 108 6.01 -4.15 10.11
N THR A 109 5.23 -3.70 11.10
CA THR A 109 3.77 -3.85 11.06
C THR A 109 3.14 -2.78 10.16
N ILE A 110 2.60 -3.21 9.02
CA ILE A 110 1.82 -2.35 8.13
C ILE A 110 0.39 -2.22 8.65
N ARG A 111 -0.13 -0.99 8.74
CA ARG A 111 -1.50 -0.71 9.19
C ARG A 111 -2.32 -0.09 8.08
N ALA A 112 -3.65 -0.25 8.18
CA ALA A 112 -4.59 0.24 7.18
C ALA A 112 -4.63 1.76 7.09
N GLY A 113 -4.39 2.48 8.20
CA GLY A 113 -4.32 3.94 8.27
C GLY A 113 -5.64 4.69 8.02
N ILE A 114 -6.59 4.05 7.37
CA ILE A 114 -7.92 4.57 7.04
C ILE A 114 -9.00 3.53 7.29
N LYS A 115 -10.24 4.02 7.40
CA LYS A 115 -11.43 3.15 7.38
C LYS A 115 -11.71 2.68 5.96
N GLY A 116 -12.07 1.41 5.80
CA GLY A 116 -12.33 0.85 4.48
C GLY A 116 -12.84 -0.59 4.50
N LEU A 117 -12.98 -1.15 3.31
CA LEU A 117 -13.22 -2.57 3.08
C LEU A 117 -11.97 -3.14 2.41
N LEU A 118 -11.35 -4.15 3.03
CA LEU A 118 -10.29 -4.92 2.41
C LEU A 118 -10.91 -5.81 1.32
N LEU A 119 -10.42 -5.69 0.10
CA LEU A 119 -10.90 -6.46 -1.04
C LEU A 119 -10.01 -7.66 -1.34
N GLU A 120 -8.70 -7.45 -1.28
CA GLU A 120 -7.69 -8.42 -1.68
C GLU A 120 -6.36 -8.09 -1.00
N VAL A 121 -5.57 -9.11 -0.70
CA VAL A 121 -4.12 -8.99 -0.38
C VAL A 121 -3.31 -9.64 -1.49
N ASN A 122 -2.10 -9.16 -1.72
CA ASN A 122 -1.26 -9.66 -2.81
C ASN A 122 -0.60 -11.00 -2.46
N ALA A 123 -1.26 -12.10 -2.84
CA ALA A 123 -0.76 -13.46 -2.60
C ALA A 123 0.61 -13.75 -3.25
N ARG A 124 1.06 -12.95 -4.24
CA ARG A 124 2.40 -13.12 -4.84
C ARG A 124 3.52 -12.88 -3.84
N LEU A 125 3.28 -12.07 -2.82
CA LEU A 125 4.26 -11.75 -1.79
C LEU A 125 4.59 -12.95 -0.89
N GLU A 126 3.78 -14.01 -0.89
CA GLU A 126 4.12 -15.26 -0.20
C GLU A 126 5.32 -15.98 -0.85
N LYS A 127 5.48 -15.81 -2.17
CA LYS A 127 6.58 -16.42 -2.94
C LYS A 127 7.73 -15.46 -3.17
N ASN A 128 7.40 -14.19 -3.44
CA ASN A 128 8.36 -13.14 -3.80
C ASN A 128 8.13 -11.89 -2.92
N PRO A 129 8.47 -11.95 -1.62
CA PRO A 129 8.16 -10.89 -0.65
C PRO A 129 8.81 -9.55 -0.97
N ASP A 130 10.05 -9.55 -1.46
CA ASP A 130 10.81 -8.32 -1.77
C ASP A 130 10.26 -7.52 -2.98
N LEU A 131 9.25 -8.05 -3.68
CA LEU A 131 8.47 -7.25 -4.65
C LEU A 131 7.85 -6.02 -3.98
N VAL A 132 7.52 -6.11 -2.69
CA VAL A 132 6.98 -4.98 -1.91
C VAL A 132 7.93 -3.78 -1.86
N ARG A 133 9.23 -3.98 -2.12
CA ARG A 133 10.24 -2.92 -2.18
C ARG A 133 10.62 -2.60 -3.63
N THR A 134 10.87 -3.63 -4.43
CA THR A 134 11.44 -3.53 -5.79
C THR A 134 10.41 -3.19 -6.86
N ALA A 135 9.13 -3.52 -6.66
CA ALA A 135 8.05 -3.34 -7.62
C ALA A 135 6.75 -2.82 -6.98
N ARG A 136 6.87 -1.92 -5.98
CA ARG A 136 5.81 -1.37 -5.11
C ARG A 136 4.47 -1.11 -5.79
N GLU A 137 4.48 -0.34 -6.87
CA GLU A 137 3.27 0.14 -7.56
C GLU A 137 2.80 -0.78 -8.70
N ASN A 138 3.48 -1.90 -8.91
CA ASN A 138 3.16 -2.87 -9.95
C ASN A 138 2.88 -4.25 -9.31
N GLN A 139 3.87 -5.14 -9.29
CA GLN A 139 3.69 -6.50 -8.78
C GLN A 139 3.77 -6.59 -7.24
N GLY A 140 4.20 -5.52 -6.58
CA GLY A 140 4.50 -5.44 -5.16
C GLY A 140 3.48 -4.69 -4.31
N TYR A 141 2.27 -4.45 -4.80
CA TYR A 141 1.23 -3.85 -3.96
C TYR A 141 0.95 -4.76 -2.74
N ILE A 142 0.52 -4.17 -1.63
CA ILE A 142 0.23 -4.91 -0.40
C ILE A 142 -1.21 -5.43 -0.45
N CYS A 143 -2.16 -4.52 -0.67
CA CYS A 143 -3.57 -4.86 -0.69
C CYS A 143 -4.39 -3.88 -1.53
N LEU A 144 -5.62 -4.29 -1.83
CA LEU A 144 -6.65 -3.46 -2.42
C LEU A 144 -7.71 -3.16 -1.36
N LEU A 145 -8.08 -1.90 -1.23
CA LEU A 145 -9.19 -1.48 -0.37
C LEU A 145 -10.15 -0.55 -1.11
N MET A 146 -11.32 -0.35 -0.50
CA MET A 146 -12.32 0.58 -0.98
C MET A 146 -12.91 1.36 0.20
N PRO A 147 -13.31 2.63 0.01
CA PRO A 147 -14.08 3.36 1.01
C PRO A 147 -15.32 2.58 1.45
N PRO A 148 -15.73 2.71 2.73
CA PRO A 148 -16.86 1.97 3.25
C PRO A 148 -18.18 2.33 2.52
N PRO A 149 -19.19 1.44 2.55
CA PRO A 149 -20.48 1.71 1.92
C PRO A 149 -21.10 3.03 2.43
N GLY A 150 -21.81 3.74 1.56
CA GLY A 150 -22.42 5.04 1.89
C GLY A 150 -21.48 6.24 1.86
N THR A 151 -20.17 6.03 1.69
CA THR A 151 -19.24 7.15 1.43
C THR A 151 -19.27 7.58 -0.04
N ASP A 152 -19.20 8.88 -0.30
CA ASP A 152 -19.04 9.37 -1.67
C ASP A 152 -17.62 9.08 -2.17
N ARG A 153 -17.52 8.05 -3.00
CA ARG A 153 -16.26 7.58 -3.60
C ARG A 153 -15.65 8.58 -4.58
N ARG A 154 -16.31 9.68 -4.93
CA ARG A 154 -15.70 10.76 -5.72
C ARG A 154 -14.79 11.62 -4.86
N HIS A 155 -15.06 11.70 -3.56
CA HIS A 155 -14.28 12.50 -2.64
C HIS A 155 -13.08 11.73 -2.08
N ARG A 156 -11.97 12.46 -1.93
CA ARG A 156 -10.78 11.97 -1.24
C ARG A 156 -11.11 11.79 0.26
N PRO A 157 -10.69 10.70 0.92
CA PRO A 157 -10.70 10.62 2.38
C PRO A 157 -10.03 11.85 3.02
N LYS A 158 -10.55 12.31 4.16
CA LYS A 158 -10.00 13.53 4.83
C LYS A 158 -8.59 13.30 5.37
N GLU A 159 -8.29 12.05 5.70
CA GLU A 159 -7.03 11.58 6.24
C GLU A 159 -5.89 11.63 5.21
N PHE A 160 -6.22 11.61 3.91
CA PHE A 160 -5.25 11.60 2.83
C PHE A 160 -4.68 13.00 2.59
N ASN A 161 -3.36 13.11 2.74
CA ASN A 161 -2.58 14.22 2.23
C ASN A 161 -1.97 13.83 0.89
N GLU A 162 -2.00 14.75 -0.09
CA GLU A 162 -1.34 14.52 -1.38
C GLU A 162 0.15 14.32 -1.15
N ASP A 163 0.69 13.27 -1.76
CA ASP A 163 2.12 13.02 -1.71
C ASP A 163 2.82 13.97 -2.68
N THR A 164 3.16 15.17 -2.19
CA THR A 164 3.88 16.19 -2.95
C THR A 164 5.38 15.89 -3.08
N GLN A 165 5.89 14.79 -2.50
CA GLN A 165 7.33 14.44 -2.55
C GLN A 165 7.74 13.65 -3.81
N LEU A 166 6.85 13.50 -4.79
CA LEU A 166 7.13 12.82 -6.07
C LEU A 166 6.97 13.74 -7.30
N LEU A 167 6.96 15.07 -7.10
CA LEU A 167 7.10 16.06 -8.18
C LEU A 167 8.56 16.50 -8.34
#